data_AF-A0A7R8WZV7-F1
#
_entry.id   AF-A0A7R8WZV7-F1
#
_cell.length_a   1.000
_cell.length_b   1.000
_cell.length_c   1.000
_cell.angle_alpha   90.00
_cell.angle_beta   90.00
_cell.angle_gamma   90.00
#
_symmetry.space_group_name_H-M   'P 1'
#
loop_
_entity.id
_entity.type
_entity.pdbx_description
1 polymer ?
#
loop_
_entity_poly.entity_id
_entity_poly.type
_entity_poly.pdbx_seq_one_letter_code
_entity_poly.pdbx_strand_id
1 'polypeptide(L)'
;GVPKTLASLLFNTNTKPHSLRQHHITMEEFLAQELGFGTSQRGTVLLFGCGVKLVSSQSFPALRHLRMMSSTNEVGKLIALHKEGESRIDLCLQYSNQRLGIKQRRFNFSRRVDEPLQALLSRMYANFEKATQKSKKKKENEGKQESGDNPKFEILEQEMYFLDSSGEKIASDRPVVEVLFQGNLDVRLKICDSVIEIERNPPTIMNLSLPSSIMAGFLVYPKKLEVEFATLEDVIMKWYISSSSSNSDLPWEDKGVQRYLEVTNADIGKKVKLMATPRKGEKLGEPWEVISKCVIEAGPGHCPFEDRHLFTQQWAPELSFRVISYNILADLYADSDHSREHLFPTCPPYALAMDYRRQLLFKEITGYRGDLICLQEVDTKVFQYDFLPTFSCLGYSGLFCRKGGLVAEGLAVFFQNSKFRLVGEHSFSLSEELQTNPVLDDLFSVLQRNQKLLERALQRTTTFQVVLLESVKVKGKYLFVGNTHLYFHPDADHIRLIQAATCMRLIEALIAEKFSGVNEEESCDGIDLTQPFPFASACGTPAYTNFTKGFNGCLDYIFYQKDRLTVEEVIPFPSHEDVTEHGALPSVTFPSDHLALIAQLAFKR
;
A
#
# COMPACT_ATOMS: atom_id res chain seq x y z
N GLY A 1 9.19 -22.77 37.00
CA GLY A 1 8.02 -22.62 37.88
C GLY A 1 7.88 -21.16 38.26
N VAL A 2 6.67 -20.60 38.17
CA VAL A 2 6.39 -19.17 38.43
C VAL A 2 5.96 -18.97 39.90
N PRO A 3 6.39 -17.91 40.59
CA PRO A 3 5.88 -17.59 41.92
C PRO A 3 4.37 -17.30 41.89
N LYS A 4 3.60 -17.88 42.82
CA LYS A 4 2.13 -17.70 42.91
C LYS A 4 1.66 -16.29 43.31
N THR A 5 2.59 -15.32 43.43
CA THR A 5 2.38 -14.05 44.13
C THR A 5 1.86 -12.90 43.27
N LEU A 6 1.81 -13.03 41.93
CA LEU A 6 1.25 -11.97 41.08
C LEU A 6 -0.29 -12.01 41.05
N ALA A 7 -0.88 -13.20 40.88
CA ALA A 7 -2.34 -13.38 40.87
C ALA A 7 -2.98 -13.02 42.23
N SER A 8 -2.32 -13.36 43.35
CA SER A 8 -2.78 -13.02 44.70
C SER A 8 -2.72 -11.53 45.05
N LEU A 9 -2.14 -10.69 44.18
CA LEU A 9 -2.09 -9.23 44.33
C LEU A 9 -3.15 -8.51 43.49
N LEU A 10 -3.92 -9.25 42.68
CA LEU A 10 -4.99 -8.72 41.84
C LEU A 10 -6.38 -9.22 42.27
N PHE A 11 -6.49 -10.47 42.75
CA PHE A 11 -7.79 -11.08 43.07
C PHE A 11 -7.93 -11.43 44.56
N ASN A 12 -8.81 -10.71 45.26
CA ASN A 12 -9.09 -10.89 46.69
C ASN A 12 -10.12 -12.01 46.93
N THR A 13 -9.69 -13.28 46.77
CA THR A 13 -10.59 -14.44 46.85
C THR A 13 -10.98 -14.80 48.29
N ASN A 14 -12.07 -14.24 48.81
CA ASN A 14 -12.63 -14.71 50.10
C ASN A 14 -14.15 -14.50 50.26
N THR A 15 -14.95 -15.39 49.68
CA THR A 15 -16.32 -15.71 50.17
C THR A 15 -16.72 -17.12 49.72
N LYS A 16 -17.58 -17.79 50.49
CA LYS A 16 -18.23 -19.06 50.13
C LYS A 16 -19.73 -18.85 49.85
N PRO A 17 -20.39 -19.75 49.10
CA PRO A 17 -21.47 -19.35 48.20
C PRO A 17 -22.87 -19.40 48.81
N HIS A 18 -23.76 -18.54 48.30
CA HIS A 18 -25.19 -18.84 48.20
C HIS A 18 -25.82 -18.17 46.96
N SER A 19 -26.81 -18.86 46.38
CA SER A 19 -27.78 -18.40 45.36
C SER A 19 -27.28 -17.73 44.07
N LEU A 20 -27.40 -18.47 42.96
CA LEU A 20 -27.87 -18.00 41.63
C LEU A 20 -27.33 -16.65 41.12
N ARG A 21 -26.21 -16.69 40.38
CA ARG A 21 -25.86 -15.68 39.38
C ARG A 21 -25.36 -16.32 38.09
N GLN A 22 -25.66 -15.68 36.96
CA GLN A 22 -25.13 -16.05 35.64
C GLN A 22 -23.60 -15.94 35.69
N HIS A 23 -22.90 -16.92 35.11
CA HIS A 23 -21.44 -16.93 35.10
C HIS A 23 -20.92 -15.95 34.06
N HIS A 24 -20.46 -14.79 34.52
CA HIS A 24 -19.53 -13.96 33.76
C HIS A 24 -18.15 -14.64 33.81
N ILE A 25 -17.55 -14.83 32.65
CA ILE A 25 -16.22 -15.44 32.50
C ILE A 25 -15.20 -14.29 32.52
N THR A 26 -14.19 -14.38 33.39
CA THR A 26 -13.11 -13.38 33.42
C THR A 26 -12.29 -13.41 32.13
N MET A 27 -11.58 -12.33 31.78
CA MET A 27 -10.70 -12.35 30.61
C MET A 27 -9.65 -13.47 30.71
N GLU A 28 -9.11 -13.75 31.90
CA GLU A 28 -8.15 -14.85 32.11
C GLU A 28 -8.77 -16.23 31.83
N GLU A 29 -10.01 -16.47 32.28
CA GLU A 29 -10.74 -17.71 31.97
C GLU A 29 -11.14 -17.82 30.50
N PHE A 30 -11.51 -16.73 29.83
CA PHE A 30 -11.82 -16.72 28.39
C PHE A 30 -10.56 -17.08 27.57
N LEU A 31 -9.44 -16.44 27.87
CA LEU A 31 -8.15 -16.75 27.24
C LEU A 31 -7.68 -18.18 27.58
N ALA A 32 -8.01 -18.72 28.75
CA ALA A 32 -7.66 -20.09 29.14
C ALA A 32 -8.56 -21.18 28.52
N GLN A 33 -9.87 -20.92 28.38
CA GLN A 33 -10.83 -21.87 27.79
C GLN A 33 -10.78 -21.88 26.26
N GLU A 34 -10.63 -20.72 25.62
CA GLU A 34 -10.69 -20.59 24.16
C GLU A 34 -9.30 -20.53 23.51
N LEU A 35 -8.26 -20.02 24.19
CA LEU A 35 -6.92 -19.75 23.61
C LEU A 35 -5.77 -20.46 24.35
N GLY A 36 -6.04 -21.69 24.82
CA GLY A 36 -5.21 -22.56 25.67
C GLY A 36 -3.71 -22.23 25.70
N PHE A 37 -3.25 -21.71 26.84
CA PHE A 37 -1.96 -21.03 27.00
C PHE A 37 -0.72 -21.92 26.73
N GLY A 38 -0.31 -21.97 25.46
CA GLY A 38 1.04 -22.29 25.00
C GLY A 38 1.70 -21.06 24.37
N THR A 39 3.02 -20.96 24.48
CA THR A 39 3.81 -19.77 24.05
C THR A 39 3.70 -19.50 22.55
N SER A 40 3.23 -18.31 22.15
CA SER A 40 3.51 -17.73 20.81
C SER A 40 2.89 -16.32 20.59
N GLN A 41 3.27 -15.74 19.45
CA GLN A 41 2.86 -14.44 18.92
C GLN A 41 1.35 -14.44 18.57
N ARG A 42 0.66 -13.29 18.53
CA ARG A 42 -0.79 -13.26 18.21
C ARG A 42 -1.16 -12.13 17.26
N GLY A 43 -1.70 -12.49 16.09
CA GLY A 43 -2.44 -11.62 15.18
C GLY A 43 -3.92 -11.64 15.55
N THR A 44 -4.61 -10.51 15.50
CA THR A 44 -5.95 -10.40 16.11
C THR A 44 -6.84 -9.44 15.33
N VAL A 45 -7.92 -9.97 14.75
CA VAL A 45 -9.00 -9.21 14.11
C VAL A 45 -10.25 -9.27 14.99
N LEU A 46 -10.91 -8.12 15.14
CA LEU A 46 -11.83 -7.79 16.23
C LEU A 46 -13.06 -7.04 15.66
N LEU A 47 -14.21 -7.70 15.54
CA LEU A 47 -15.41 -7.15 14.87
C LEU A 47 -16.50 -6.66 15.86
N PHE A 48 -16.83 -5.35 15.83
CA PHE A 48 -17.71 -4.62 16.79
C PHE A 48 -18.64 -3.61 16.06
N GLY A 49 -18.93 -2.39 16.57
CA GLY A 49 -19.72 -1.37 15.82
C GLY A 49 -19.69 0.11 16.28
N CYS A 50 -19.17 1.00 15.41
CA CYS A 50 -19.43 2.48 15.28
C CYS A 50 -18.84 3.45 16.35
N GLY A 51 -18.15 4.59 16.12
CA GLY A 51 -17.18 5.04 15.06
C GLY A 51 -17.29 6.46 14.40
N VAL A 52 -16.25 7.32 14.55
CA VAL A 52 -15.86 8.55 13.76
C VAL A 52 -14.54 9.16 14.36
N LYS A 53 -13.53 9.82 13.74
CA LYS A 53 -13.05 10.08 12.34
C LYS A 53 -11.55 10.57 12.29
N LEU A 54 -11.09 11.28 11.23
CA LEU A 54 -9.66 11.50 10.84
C LEU A 54 -9.30 12.87 10.19
N VAL A 55 -7.98 13.19 10.08
CA VAL A 55 -7.23 13.55 8.81
C VAL A 55 -5.73 13.90 9.07
N SER A 56 -4.83 13.65 8.09
CA SER A 56 -3.38 14.03 8.10
C SER A 56 -2.79 14.24 6.67
N SER A 57 -1.53 14.69 6.51
CA SER A 57 -0.89 14.95 5.18
C SER A 57 0.66 14.96 5.15
N GLN A 58 1.29 14.58 4.01
CA GLN A 58 2.74 14.72 3.67
C GLN A 58 2.98 14.81 2.12
N SER A 59 4.23 14.96 1.63
CA SER A 59 4.62 15.51 0.30
C SER A 59 5.59 14.67 -0.59
N PHE A 60 6.11 15.25 -1.70
CA PHE A 60 6.48 14.56 -2.96
C PHE A 60 8.00 14.34 -3.29
N PRO A 61 8.32 13.39 -4.22
CA PRO A 61 9.63 13.23 -4.89
C PRO A 61 9.74 13.89 -6.29
N ALA A 62 10.96 13.99 -6.86
CA ALA A 62 11.27 14.89 -8.00
C ALA A 62 11.43 14.24 -9.41
N LEU A 63 11.22 15.04 -10.46
CA LEU A 63 10.93 14.65 -11.86
C LEU A 63 12.09 14.12 -12.73
N ARG A 64 13.06 13.41 -12.14
CA ARG A 64 14.26 12.94 -12.88
C ARG A 64 14.03 11.76 -13.84
N HIS A 65 12.90 11.05 -13.75
CA HIS A 65 12.71 9.75 -14.40
C HIS A 65 11.83 9.75 -15.66
N LEU A 66 11.27 10.90 -16.04
CA LEU A 66 10.37 11.05 -17.19
C LEU A 66 10.90 10.45 -18.51
N ARG A 67 10.18 9.47 -19.06
CA ARG A 67 10.52 8.72 -20.29
C ARG A 67 9.38 8.81 -21.31
N MET A 68 9.46 9.78 -22.23
CA MET A 68 8.45 10.02 -23.27
C MET A 68 8.83 9.31 -24.56
N MET A 69 7.84 8.88 -25.35
CA MET A 69 8.04 8.44 -26.73
C MET A 69 8.05 9.63 -27.71
N SER A 70 8.74 9.48 -28.84
CA SER A 70 8.83 10.49 -29.90
C SER A 70 7.97 10.11 -31.10
N SER A 71 6.87 10.83 -31.37
CA SER A 71 5.98 10.54 -32.50
C SER A 71 5.37 11.77 -33.21
N THR A 72 5.99 12.94 -33.14
CA THR A 72 5.59 14.14 -33.91
C THR A 72 6.78 14.93 -34.48
N ASN A 73 6.53 15.69 -35.55
CA ASN A 73 7.46 16.66 -36.14
C ASN A 73 7.51 17.99 -35.35
N GLU A 74 7.31 17.95 -34.05
CA GLU A 74 7.19 19.16 -33.22
C GLU A 74 8.51 19.93 -33.08
N VAL A 75 8.39 21.25 -33.17
CA VAL A 75 9.47 22.21 -32.96
C VAL A 75 9.92 22.18 -31.49
N GLY A 76 8.96 22.14 -30.55
CA GLY A 76 9.22 21.86 -29.15
C GLY A 76 7.99 22.04 -28.27
N LYS A 77 8.07 21.49 -27.06
CA LYS A 77 7.02 21.49 -26.04
C LYS A 77 7.66 21.68 -24.65
N LEU A 78 7.17 22.64 -23.87
CA LEU A 78 7.61 22.86 -22.48
C LEU A 78 6.53 22.37 -21.51
N ILE A 79 6.82 21.31 -20.76
CA ILE A 79 6.01 20.89 -19.62
C ILE A 79 6.53 21.59 -18.36
N ALA A 80 5.62 22.21 -17.59
CA ALA A 80 5.92 22.86 -16.32
C ALA A 80 5.07 22.26 -15.19
N LEU A 81 5.72 21.84 -14.10
CA LEU A 81 5.07 21.12 -13.00
C LEU A 81 5.36 21.80 -11.66
N HIS A 82 4.29 22.11 -10.93
CA HIS A 82 4.32 22.77 -9.61
C HIS A 82 3.03 22.47 -8.83
N LYS A 83 3.14 22.16 -7.54
CA LYS A 83 1.97 22.08 -6.64
C LYS A 83 1.97 23.20 -5.62
N GLU A 84 0.78 23.62 -5.21
CA GLU A 84 0.60 24.63 -4.17
C GLU A 84 1.31 24.21 -2.87
N GLY A 85 2.06 25.14 -2.27
CA GLY A 85 2.94 24.87 -1.13
C GLY A 85 4.33 24.32 -1.46
N GLU A 86 4.61 23.82 -2.67
CA GLU A 86 5.95 23.37 -3.05
C GLU A 86 6.88 24.56 -3.34
N SER A 87 8.10 24.53 -2.81
CA SER A 87 9.11 25.59 -2.99
C SER A 87 9.91 25.51 -4.31
N ARG A 88 9.53 24.58 -5.19
CA ARG A 88 10.26 24.26 -6.42
C ARG A 88 9.33 24.08 -7.61
N ILE A 89 9.84 24.40 -8.79
CA ILE A 89 9.18 24.16 -10.08
C ILE A 89 10.11 23.30 -10.91
N ASP A 90 9.58 22.18 -11.40
CA ASP A 90 10.30 21.28 -12.30
C ASP A 90 9.79 21.48 -13.74
N LEU A 91 10.74 21.63 -14.66
CA LEU A 91 10.50 22.01 -16.05
C LEU A 91 11.13 20.98 -16.99
N CYS A 92 10.38 20.55 -17.99
CA CYS A 92 10.86 19.64 -19.03
C CYS A 92 10.60 20.22 -20.41
N LEU A 93 11.67 20.63 -21.08
CA LEU A 93 11.63 21.09 -22.46
C LEU A 93 12.07 19.98 -23.42
N GLN A 94 11.18 19.53 -24.29
CA GLN A 94 11.55 18.81 -25.52
C GLN A 94 11.71 19.83 -26.64
N TYR A 95 12.86 19.83 -27.33
CA TYR A 95 13.14 20.79 -28.40
C TYR A 95 13.85 20.12 -29.58
N SER A 96 13.46 20.50 -30.80
CA SER A 96 14.14 20.13 -32.03
C SER A 96 14.33 21.35 -32.93
N ASN A 97 15.56 21.57 -33.41
CA ASN A 97 15.87 22.69 -34.27
C ASN A 97 17.05 22.33 -35.20
N GLN A 98 16.78 22.30 -36.50
CA GLN A 98 17.76 21.89 -37.52
C GLN A 98 18.88 22.93 -37.69
N ARG A 99 18.54 24.23 -37.68
CA ARG A 99 19.46 25.38 -37.78
C ARG A 99 20.51 25.37 -36.66
N LEU A 100 20.13 24.93 -35.46
CA LEU A 100 21.00 24.78 -34.29
C LEU A 100 21.64 23.37 -34.17
N GLY A 101 21.32 22.44 -35.08
CA GLY A 101 21.79 21.05 -35.01
C GLY A 101 21.25 20.24 -33.82
N ILE A 102 20.19 20.72 -33.15
CA ILE A 102 19.57 20.05 -32.00
C ILE A 102 18.52 19.07 -32.53
N LYS A 103 18.90 17.80 -32.68
CA LYS A 103 17.96 16.70 -32.98
C LYS A 103 17.26 16.27 -31.70
N GLN A 104 15.92 16.42 -31.66
CA GLN A 104 14.97 15.98 -30.61
C GLN A 104 15.62 15.74 -29.24
N ARG A 105 15.88 16.81 -28.51
CA ARG A 105 16.62 16.77 -27.25
C ARG A 105 15.77 17.23 -26.07
N ARG A 106 15.88 16.48 -24.97
CA ARG A 106 15.24 16.78 -23.69
C ARG A 106 16.16 17.62 -22.81
N PHE A 107 15.60 18.64 -22.16
CA PHE A 107 16.27 19.48 -21.18
C PHE A 107 15.39 19.58 -19.92
N ASN A 108 15.86 18.99 -18.82
CA ASN A 108 15.15 19.00 -17.54
C ASN A 108 15.80 20.03 -16.60
N PHE A 109 14.98 20.83 -15.93
CA PHE A 109 15.41 21.82 -14.94
C PHE A 109 14.58 21.65 -13.66
N SER A 110 15.21 21.88 -12.51
CA SER A 110 14.52 22.02 -11.24
C SER A 110 14.90 23.36 -10.64
N ARG A 111 13.92 24.24 -10.44
CA ARG A 111 14.08 25.64 -10.02
C ARG A 111 13.48 25.89 -8.64
N ARG A 112 13.78 27.03 -8.03
CA ARG A 112 12.98 27.56 -6.91
C ARG A 112 11.80 28.34 -7.48
N VAL A 113 10.69 28.42 -6.74
CA VAL A 113 9.53 29.25 -7.11
C VAL A 113 9.88 30.74 -7.21
N ASP A 114 10.75 31.22 -6.31
CA ASP A 114 11.06 32.62 -6.07
C ASP A 114 12.29 33.15 -6.82
N GLU A 115 12.94 32.35 -7.66
CA GLU A 115 14.10 32.86 -8.43
C GLU A 115 13.66 33.69 -9.64
N PRO A 116 14.39 34.76 -10.01
CA PRO A 116 14.12 35.54 -11.22
C PRO A 116 14.13 34.70 -12.50
N LEU A 117 13.26 35.02 -13.44
CA LEU A 117 13.15 34.37 -14.75
C LEU A 117 14.47 34.38 -15.52
N GLN A 118 15.29 35.43 -15.38
CA GLN A 118 16.65 35.53 -15.94
C GLN A 118 17.54 34.38 -15.46
N ALA A 119 17.43 33.99 -14.18
CA ALA A 119 18.20 32.90 -13.60
C ALA A 119 17.75 31.52 -14.11
N LEU A 120 16.52 31.38 -14.61
CA LEU A 120 16.09 30.24 -15.41
C LEU A 120 16.67 30.34 -16.84
N LEU A 121 16.45 31.46 -17.52
CA LEU A 121 16.85 31.66 -18.93
C LEU A 121 18.35 31.43 -19.15
N SER A 122 19.24 32.07 -18.39
CA SER A 122 20.69 31.87 -18.55
C SER A 122 21.14 30.42 -18.26
N ARG A 123 20.39 29.65 -17.46
CA ARG A 123 20.62 28.20 -17.27
C ARG A 123 20.10 27.34 -18.43
N MET A 124 18.97 27.72 -19.02
CA MET A 124 18.48 27.10 -20.26
C MET A 124 19.49 27.32 -21.40
N TYR A 125 19.97 28.55 -21.54
CA TYR A 125 20.97 28.96 -22.52
C TYR A 125 22.27 28.16 -22.38
N ALA A 126 22.87 28.14 -21.19
CA ALA A 126 24.10 27.39 -20.93
C ALA A 126 23.96 25.86 -21.12
N ASN A 127 22.74 25.31 -21.02
CA ASN A 127 22.47 23.90 -21.34
C ASN A 127 22.31 23.67 -22.85
N PHE A 128 21.75 24.63 -23.58
CA PHE A 128 21.61 24.59 -25.04
C PHE A 128 22.96 24.79 -25.74
N GLU A 129 23.79 25.70 -25.27
CA GLU A 129 25.16 25.89 -25.76
C GLU A 129 26.00 24.60 -25.61
N LYS A 130 25.94 23.97 -24.43
CA LYS A 130 26.56 22.65 -24.18
C LYS A 130 25.94 21.52 -25.02
N ALA A 131 24.76 21.72 -25.60
CA ALA A 131 24.15 20.79 -26.53
C ALA A 131 24.70 20.95 -27.94
N THR A 132 24.82 22.18 -28.44
CA THR A 132 25.34 22.48 -29.80
C THR A 132 26.85 22.28 -29.89
N GLN A 133 27.63 22.66 -28.87
CA GLN A 133 29.07 22.37 -28.82
C GLN A 133 29.37 20.86 -28.87
N LYS A 134 28.54 20.03 -28.23
CA LYS A 134 28.68 18.56 -28.27
C LYS A 134 28.30 17.95 -29.63
N SER A 135 27.41 18.57 -30.41
CA SER A 135 27.10 18.08 -31.76
C SER A 135 28.19 18.45 -32.78
N LYS A 136 28.81 19.63 -32.65
CA LYS A 136 30.00 20.05 -33.44
C LYS A 136 31.15 19.03 -33.29
N LYS A 137 31.60 18.75 -32.05
CA LYS A 137 32.68 17.79 -31.78
C LYS A 137 32.41 16.36 -32.25
N LYS A 138 31.14 15.93 -32.34
CA LYS A 138 30.80 14.62 -32.89
C LYS A 138 30.92 14.58 -34.42
N LYS A 139 30.54 15.65 -35.14
CA LYS A 139 30.77 15.74 -36.60
C LYS A 139 32.25 15.69 -36.95
N GLU A 140 33.07 16.45 -36.21
CA GLU A 140 34.52 16.55 -36.42
C GLU A 140 35.21 15.17 -36.31
N ASN A 141 34.86 14.39 -35.27
CA ASN A 141 35.39 13.03 -35.09
C ASN A 141 34.83 11.98 -36.07
N GLU A 142 33.72 12.25 -36.76
CA GLU A 142 33.14 11.36 -37.78
C GLU A 142 33.71 11.62 -39.20
N GLY A 143 34.75 12.44 -39.33
CA GLY A 143 35.52 12.60 -40.58
C GLY A 143 34.81 13.37 -41.70
N LYS A 144 33.64 13.94 -41.44
CA LYS A 144 32.85 14.69 -42.43
C LYS A 144 33.32 16.14 -42.49
N GLN A 145 34.26 16.41 -43.39
CA GLN A 145 34.63 17.78 -43.76
C GLN A 145 33.42 18.50 -44.37
N GLU A 146 33.10 19.71 -43.89
CA GLU A 146 32.10 20.57 -44.50
C GLU A 146 32.75 21.46 -45.57
N SER A 147 32.50 21.14 -46.84
CA SER A 147 32.89 21.98 -47.98
C SER A 147 31.77 22.98 -48.31
N GLY A 148 31.72 24.10 -47.60
CA GLY A 148 30.74 25.16 -47.83
C GLY A 148 30.59 26.09 -46.63
N ASP A 149 30.26 27.35 -46.89
CA ASP A 149 30.17 28.40 -45.87
C ASP A 149 28.86 28.29 -45.07
N ASN A 150 28.79 27.31 -44.17
CA ASN A 150 27.66 27.08 -43.27
C ASN A 150 27.63 28.20 -42.21
N PRO A 151 26.57 29.03 -42.14
CA PRO A 151 26.52 30.13 -41.18
C PRO A 151 26.59 29.63 -39.73
N LYS A 152 27.44 30.26 -38.92
CA LYS A 152 27.54 30.00 -37.48
C LYS A 152 26.28 30.50 -36.75
N PHE A 153 25.22 29.69 -36.76
CA PHE A 153 24.05 29.94 -35.94
C PHE A 153 24.31 29.51 -34.49
N GLU A 154 24.94 30.42 -33.77
CA GLU A 154 24.92 30.46 -32.31
C GLU A 154 23.63 31.13 -31.85
N ILE A 155 23.01 30.59 -30.79
CA ILE A 155 21.88 31.25 -30.12
C ILE A 155 22.45 32.51 -29.49
N LEU A 156 21.82 33.66 -29.68
CA LEU A 156 22.12 34.83 -28.85
C LEU A 156 21.27 34.75 -27.58
N GLU A 157 21.81 35.08 -26.40
CA GLU A 157 21.03 35.02 -25.13
C GLU A 157 19.75 35.89 -25.19
N GLN A 158 19.73 36.89 -26.07
CA GLN A 158 18.57 37.76 -26.32
C GLN A 158 17.43 37.08 -27.12
N GLU A 159 17.72 36.01 -27.87
CA GLU A 159 16.75 35.26 -28.71
C GLU A 159 15.89 34.24 -27.92
N MET A 160 16.11 34.11 -26.61
CA MET A 160 15.35 33.21 -25.75
C MET A 160 14.71 33.95 -24.59
N TYR A 161 13.37 33.99 -24.57
CA TYR A 161 12.58 34.75 -23.59
C TYR A 161 11.13 34.26 -23.56
N PHE A 162 10.40 34.61 -22.51
CA PHE A 162 8.98 34.31 -22.40
C PHE A 162 8.14 35.45 -22.98
N LEU A 163 7.04 35.07 -23.64
CA LEU A 163 6.02 35.90 -24.25
C LEU A 163 4.74 35.82 -23.41
N ASP A 164 4.02 36.92 -23.29
CA ASP A 164 2.68 36.94 -22.68
C ASP A 164 1.54 36.73 -23.68
N SER A 165 0.30 36.90 -23.21
CA SER A 165 -0.93 36.71 -24.00
C SER A 165 -1.09 37.70 -25.16
N SER A 166 -0.40 38.84 -25.11
CA SER A 166 -0.38 39.82 -26.22
C SER A 166 0.74 39.54 -27.22
N GLY A 167 1.69 38.66 -26.87
CA GLY A 167 2.91 38.40 -27.64
C GLY A 167 4.08 39.30 -27.26
N GLU A 168 3.98 40.05 -26.15
CA GLU A 168 5.05 40.92 -25.66
C GLU A 168 6.03 40.20 -24.74
N LYS A 169 7.26 40.72 -24.65
CA LYS A 169 8.35 40.10 -23.88
C LYS A 169 8.19 40.34 -22.38
N ILE A 170 8.05 39.26 -21.62
CA ILE A 170 7.95 39.30 -20.15
C ILE A 170 9.29 39.74 -19.53
N ALA A 171 9.21 40.66 -18.56
CA ALA A 171 10.36 41.15 -17.79
C ALA A 171 11.05 40.00 -17.02
N SER A 172 12.39 39.94 -17.10
CA SER A 172 13.16 38.78 -16.64
C SER A 172 13.59 38.82 -15.17
N ASP A 173 13.26 39.88 -14.45
CA ASP A 173 13.40 40.02 -12.99
C ASP A 173 12.30 39.27 -12.22
N ARG A 174 11.10 39.11 -12.81
CA ARG A 174 9.95 38.46 -12.18
C ARG A 174 10.23 37.01 -11.73
N PRO A 175 9.67 36.55 -10.60
CA PRO A 175 9.77 35.16 -10.15
C PRO A 175 9.22 34.15 -11.16
N VAL A 176 9.90 33.00 -11.29
CA VAL A 176 9.47 31.91 -12.18
C VAL A 176 8.05 31.41 -11.85
N VAL A 177 7.64 31.37 -10.58
CA VAL A 177 6.27 30.96 -10.21
C VAL A 177 5.20 31.93 -10.68
N GLU A 178 5.46 33.23 -10.65
CA GLU A 178 4.50 34.22 -11.15
C GLU A 178 4.30 34.05 -12.66
N VAL A 179 5.41 33.97 -13.40
CA VAL A 179 5.40 33.90 -14.87
C VAL A 179 4.82 32.59 -15.39
N LEU A 180 5.02 31.47 -14.67
CA LEU A 180 4.58 30.16 -15.11
C LEU A 180 3.26 29.69 -14.50
N PHE A 181 2.80 30.22 -13.36
CA PHE A 181 1.60 29.71 -12.67
C PHE A 181 0.61 30.77 -12.17
N GLN A 182 0.85 32.07 -12.40
CA GLN A 182 -0.04 33.14 -11.96
C GLN A 182 -0.39 34.12 -13.10
N GLY A 183 -1.45 34.91 -12.93
CA GLY A 183 -1.89 35.89 -13.93
C GLY A 183 -2.54 35.27 -15.17
N ASN A 184 -2.46 35.97 -16.31
CA ASN A 184 -3.10 35.52 -17.55
C ASN A 184 -2.30 34.37 -18.19
N LEU A 185 -2.95 33.23 -18.44
CA LEU A 185 -2.26 31.95 -18.62
C LEU A 185 -1.76 31.64 -20.04
N ASP A 186 -1.99 32.50 -21.04
CA ASP A 186 -1.28 32.35 -22.32
C ASP A 186 0.15 32.92 -22.18
N VAL A 187 1.08 32.05 -21.79
CA VAL A 187 2.52 32.35 -21.72
C VAL A 187 3.24 31.32 -22.56
N ARG A 188 4.14 31.79 -23.43
CA ARG A 188 4.84 30.98 -24.45
C ARG A 188 6.34 31.23 -24.37
N LEU A 189 7.17 30.24 -24.67
CA LEU A 189 8.63 30.37 -24.71
C LEU A 189 9.11 30.61 -26.15
N LYS A 190 9.73 31.75 -26.41
CA LYS A 190 10.47 32.03 -27.66
C LYS A 190 11.87 31.42 -27.57
N ILE A 191 12.31 30.72 -28.62
CA ILE A 191 13.70 30.29 -28.80
C ILE A 191 14.09 30.48 -30.27
N CYS A 192 14.87 31.51 -30.57
CA CYS A 192 15.21 31.90 -31.95
C CYS A 192 13.92 32.03 -32.80
N ASP A 193 13.81 31.30 -33.92
CA ASP A 193 12.64 31.31 -34.78
C ASP A 193 11.40 30.69 -34.11
N SER A 194 11.59 29.74 -33.19
CA SER A 194 10.56 28.89 -32.60
C SER A 194 9.75 29.58 -31.51
N VAL A 195 8.43 29.35 -31.47
CA VAL A 195 7.55 29.64 -30.32
C VAL A 195 7.07 28.29 -29.76
N ILE A 196 7.12 28.13 -28.45
CA ILE A 196 6.87 26.87 -27.74
C ILE A 196 5.78 27.10 -26.69
N GLU A 197 4.75 26.27 -26.73
CA GLU A 197 3.66 26.30 -25.74
C GLU A 197 4.08 25.68 -24.40
N ILE A 198 3.44 26.15 -23.33
CA ILE A 198 3.73 25.77 -21.95
C ILE A 198 2.56 24.98 -21.38
N GLU A 199 2.71 23.65 -21.37
CA GLU A 199 1.75 22.76 -20.75
C GLU A 199 1.98 22.69 -19.25
N ARG A 200 1.05 23.26 -18.48
CA ARG A 200 1.13 23.38 -17.02
C ARG A 200 0.37 22.26 -16.34
N ASN A 201 1.01 21.58 -15.40
CA ASN A 201 0.41 20.51 -14.61
C ASN A 201 -0.40 19.48 -15.44
N PRO A 202 0.09 18.99 -16.61
CA PRO A 202 -0.56 17.90 -17.31
C PRO A 202 -0.53 16.61 -16.50
N PRO A 203 -1.47 15.67 -16.76
CA PRO A 203 -1.36 14.28 -16.34
C PRO A 203 0.05 13.75 -16.59
N THR A 204 0.78 13.36 -15.54
CA THR A 204 2.20 13.02 -15.65
C THR A 204 2.49 11.73 -14.91
N ILE A 205 3.00 10.72 -15.63
CA ILE A 205 3.68 9.59 -14.98
C ILE A 205 5.05 10.07 -14.53
N MET A 206 5.37 9.81 -13.26
CA MET A 206 6.62 10.16 -12.58
C MET A 206 7.61 8.98 -12.58
N ASN A 207 7.05 7.79 -12.37
CA ASN A 207 7.76 6.52 -12.25
C ASN A 207 6.89 5.41 -12.84
N LEU A 208 7.52 4.43 -13.48
CA LEU A 208 6.88 3.21 -13.96
C LEU A 208 7.94 2.13 -14.21
N SER A 209 7.67 0.93 -13.71
CA SER A 209 8.45 -0.28 -13.99
C SER A 209 7.53 -1.48 -14.18
N LEU A 210 8.09 -2.61 -14.60
CA LEU A 210 7.44 -3.92 -14.55
C LEU A 210 8.13 -4.80 -13.49
N PRO A 211 7.45 -5.83 -12.95
CA PRO A 211 8.04 -6.81 -12.03
C PRO A 211 9.33 -7.47 -12.56
N SER A 212 10.18 -7.96 -11.65
CA SER A 212 11.41 -8.69 -11.99
C SER A 212 11.21 -10.20 -12.18
N SER A 213 10.07 -10.75 -11.77
CA SER A 213 9.57 -12.08 -12.16
C SER A 213 8.14 -11.91 -12.66
N ILE A 214 7.75 -12.71 -13.65
CA ILE A 214 6.41 -12.73 -14.27
C ILE A 214 6.07 -14.19 -14.54
N MET A 215 5.00 -14.71 -13.93
CA MET A 215 4.66 -16.13 -14.04
C MET A 215 3.38 -16.37 -14.85
N ALA A 216 3.42 -17.37 -15.74
CA ALA A 216 2.24 -17.90 -16.39
C ALA A 216 1.18 -18.37 -15.36
N GLY A 217 -0.09 -18.01 -15.58
CA GLY A 217 -1.18 -18.27 -14.64
C GLY A 217 -1.37 -17.23 -13.54
N PHE A 218 -0.68 -16.08 -13.62
CA PHE A 218 -0.76 -14.95 -12.69
C PHE A 218 -0.91 -13.62 -13.45
N LEU A 219 -1.30 -12.54 -12.75
CA LEU A 219 -1.46 -11.21 -13.34
C LEU A 219 -0.14 -10.44 -13.38
N VAL A 220 0.12 -9.77 -14.50
CA VAL A 220 1.15 -8.73 -14.64
C VAL A 220 0.52 -7.36 -14.39
N TYR A 221 1.15 -6.57 -13.52
CA TYR A 221 0.73 -5.24 -13.08
C TYR A 221 1.88 -4.24 -13.23
N PRO A 222 1.60 -2.94 -13.37
CA PRO A 222 2.63 -1.91 -13.35
C PRO A 222 3.22 -1.78 -11.94
N LYS A 223 4.54 -1.93 -11.80
CA LYS A 223 5.25 -1.81 -10.53
C LYS A 223 5.77 -0.38 -10.34
N LYS A 224 5.53 0.23 -9.17
CA LYS A 224 5.89 1.64 -8.87
C LYS A 224 5.34 2.63 -9.92
N LEU A 225 4.06 2.49 -10.26
CA LEU A 225 3.37 3.52 -11.03
C LEU A 225 3.08 4.72 -10.10
N GLU A 226 3.82 5.80 -10.29
CA GLU A 226 3.63 7.06 -9.59
C GLU A 226 3.11 8.08 -10.60
N VAL A 227 2.01 8.78 -10.29
CA VAL A 227 1.40 9.80 -11.17
C VAL A 227 1.09 11.08 -10.44
N GLU A 228 1.19 12.19 -11.15
CA GLU A 228 0.79 13.52 -10.71
C GLU A 228 -0.23 14.14 -11.67
N PHE A 229 -1.06 15.03 -11.14
CA PHE A 229 -2.12 15.75 -11.85
C PHE A 229 -3.13 14.86 -12.60
N ALA A 230 -3.17 13.58 -12.22
CA ALA A 230 -4.06 12.51 -12.69
C ALA A 230 -4.41 11.61 -11.49
N THR A 231 -5.44 10.76 -11.63
CA THR A 231 -5.62 9.62 -10.72
C THR A 231 -4.83 8.42 -11.22
N LEU A 232 -4.54 7.44 -10.35
CA LEU A 232 -3.99 6.16 -10.81
C LEU A 232 -4.98 5.41 -11.71
N GLU A 233 -6.29 5.58 -11.50
CA GLU A 233 -7.37 4.90 -12.24
C GLU A 233 -7.54 5.42 -13.66
N ASP A 234 -7.27 6.72 -13.88
CA ASP A 234 -7.29 7.37 -15.20
C ASP A 234 -6.17 6.94 -16.15
N VAL A 235 -5.13 6.25 -15.66
CA VAL A 235 -4.00 5.82 -16.50
C VAL A 235 -4.45 4.72 -17.46
N ILE A 236 -4.51 5.07 -18.75
CA ILE A 236 -4.80 4.13 -19.83
C ILE A 236 -3.59 3.20 -19.97
N MET A 237 -3.81 1.89 -19.81
CA MET A 237 -2.78 0.87 -19.90
C MET A 237 -3.04 -0.05 -21.08
N LYS A 238 -2.10 -0.08 -22.02
CA LYS A 238 -2.16 -0.94 -23.20
C LYS A 238 -0.99 -1.92 -23.21
N TRP A 239 -1.31 -3.20 -23.26
CA TRP A 239 -0.33 -4.27 -23.08
C TRP A 239 0.01 -4.98 -24.39
N TYR A 240 1.23 -5.51 -24.45
CA TYR A 240 1.73 -6.29 -25.56
C TYR A 240 2.59 -7.46 -25.04
N ILE A 241 2.59 -8.57 -25.78
CA ILE A 241 3.53 -9.68 -25.58
C ILE A 241 4.36 -9.84 -26.85
N SER A 242 5.66 -10.10 -26.74
CA SER A 242 6.54 -10.28 -27.90
C SER A 242 6.42 -11.65 -28.55
N SER A 243 6.71 -11.76 -29.85
CA SER A 243 6.69 -13.05 -30.56
C SER A 243 7.85 -14.00 -30.20
N SER A 244 8.93 -13.51 -29.56
CA SER A 244 10.06 -14.31 -29.08
C SER A 244 10.82 -13.62 -27.92
N SER A 245 11.99 -14.12 -27.55
CA SER A 245 12.74 -13.71 -26.33
C SER A 245 13.86 -12.67 -26.54
N SER A 246 14.24 -12.33 -27.77
CA SER A 246 15.46 -11.55 -28.09
C SER A 246 15.33 -10.03 -27.90
N ASN A 247 16.31 -9.39 -27.26
CA ASN A 247 16.21 -8.01 -26.73
C ASN A 247 16.12 -6.81 -27.73
N SER A 248 15.96 -7.02 -29.04
CA SER A 248 15.89 -5.92 -30.02
C SER A 248 14.98 -6.26 -31.21
N ASP A 249 14.09 -5.33 -31.57
CA ASP A 249 13.16 -5.38 -32.72
C ASP A 249 12.31 -6.65 -32.83
N LEU A 250 11.64 -6.98 -31.72
CA LEU A 250 10.58 -7.99 -31.68
C LEU A 250 9.27 -7.48 -32.30
N PRO A 251 8.57 -8.29 -33.10
CA PRO A 251 7.14 -8.16 -33.30
C PRO A 251 6.39 -8.21 -31.96
N TRP A 252 5.47 -7.27 -31.76
CA TRP A 252 4.63 -7.15 -30.56
C TRP A 252 3.19 -7.52 -30.89
N GLU A 253 2.67 -8.56 -30.24
CA GLU A 253 1.25 -8.90 -30.27
C GLU A 253 0.48 -7.96 -29.34
N ASP A 254 -0.57 -7.31 -29.86
CA ASP A 254 -1.42 -6.38 -29.13
C ASP A 254 -2.40 -7.13 -28.21
N LYS A 255 -2.31 -6.91 -26.90
CA LYS A 255 -3.19 -7.51 -25.88
C LYS A 255 -4.23 -6.49 -25.37
N GLY A 256 -4.46 -5.41 -26.11
CA GLY A 256 -5.53 -4.46 -25.83
C GLY A 256 -5.30 -3.56 -24.62
N VAL A 257 -6.33 -2.74 -24.32
CA VAL A 257 -6.35 -1.83 -23.18
C VAL A 257 -6.97 -2.55 -21.99
N GLN A 258 -6.16 -2.80 -20.96
CA GLN A 258 -6.57 -3.49 -19.74
C GLN A 258 -5.67 -3.09 -18.58
N ARG A 259 -6.19 -3.11 -17.36
CA ARG A 259 -5.45 -2.67 -16.16
C ARG A 259 -4.28 -3.60 -15.83
N TYR A 260 -4.49 -4.89 -16.03
CA TYR A 260 -3.54 -5.98 -15.81
C TYR A 260 -3.46 -6.82 -17.07
N LEU A 261 -2.36 -7.54 -17.24
CA LEU A 261 -2.22 -8.53 -18.30
C LEU A 261 -2.22 -9.92 -17.69
N GLU A 262 -3.17 -10.75 -18.12
CA GLU A 262 -3.09 -12.21 -17.93
C GLU A 262 -2.04 -12.79 -18.88
N VAL A 263 -1.17 -13.66 -18.35
CA VAL A 263 -0.15 -14.38 -19.13
C VAL A 263 -0.32 -15.89 -18.98
N THR A 264 -0.17 -16.64 -20.08
CA THR A 264 -0.50 -18.07 -20.13
C THR A 264 0.75 -18.95 -20.32
N ASN A 265 0.58 -20.27 -20.19
CA ASN A 265 1.67 -21.23 -20.49
C ASN A 265 2.14 -21.13 -21.97
N ALA A 266 1.29 -20.64 -22.89
CA ALA A 266 1.66 -20.38 -24.26
C ALA A 266 2.50 -19.10 -24.45
N ASP A 267 2.73 -18.34 -23.37
CA ASP A 267 3.52 -17.10 -23.35
C ASP A 267 4.89 -17.23 -22.68
N ILE A 268 5.21 -18.39 -22.11
CA ILE A 268 6.51 -18.67 -21.47
C ILE A 268 7.66 -18.40 -22.46
N GLY A 269 8.70 -17.72 -21.97
CA GLY A 269 9.85 -17.29 -22.76
C GLY A 269 9.66 -15.99 -23.55
N LYS A 270 8.44 -15.46 -23.69
CA LYS A 270 8.18 -14.15 -24.31
C LYS A 270 8.43 -13.01 -23.32
N LYS A 271 8.45 -11.77 -23.81
CA LYS A 271 8.53 -10.55 -22.99
C LYS A 271 7.21 -9.78 -22.99
N VAL A 272 7.00 -9.01 -21.93
CA VAL A 272 5.84 -8.13 -21.76
C VAL A 272 6.26 -6.69 -22.03
N LYS A 273 5.38 -5.91 -22.66
CA LYS A 273 5.51 -4.46 -22.82
C LYS A 273 4.22 -3.76 -22.42
N LEU A 274 4.36 -2.67 -21.67
CA LEU A 274 3.27 -1.79 -21.27
C LEU A 274 3.49 -0.40 -21.86
N MET A 275 2.47 0.08 -22.57
CA MET A 275 2.26 1.49 -22.91
C MET A 275 1.30 2.08 -21.88
N ALA A 276 1.73 3.09 -21.12
CA ALA A 276 0.91 3.75 -20.11
C ALA A 276 0.76 5.24 -20.42
N THR A 277 -0.49 5.71 -20.55
CA THR A 277 -0.82 7.10 -20.86
C THR A 277 -1.65 7.69 -19.72
N PRO A 278 -1.13 8.68 -18.96
CA PRO A 278 -1.90 9.33 -17.90
C PRO A 278 -2.99 10.23 -18.50
N ARG A 279 -4.10 10.41 -17.78
CA ARG A 279 -5.25 11.22 -18.23
C ARG A 279 -5.85 12.01 -17.06
N LYS A 280 -6.56 13.10 -17.36
CA LYS A 280 -7.50 13.75 -16.45
C LYS A 280 -8.63 14.39 -17.27
N GLY A 281 -9.83 13.79 -17.20
CA GLY A 281 -10.93 14.14 -18.11
C GLY A 281 -10.53 13.89 -19.56
N GLU A 282 -10.67 14.89 -20.43
CA GLU A 282 -10.28 14.81 -21.84
C GLU A 282 -8.77 15.01 -22.08
N LYS A 283 -8.03 15.56 -21.10
CA LYS A 283 -6.59 15.79 -21.25
C LYS A 283 -5.83 14.47 -21.10
N LEU A 284 -5.10 14.10 -22.15
CA LEU A 284 -4.06 13.07 -22.11
C LEU A 284 -2.70 13.72 -21.81
N GLY A 285 -1.87 13.04 -21.04
CA GLY A 285 -0.45 13.36 -20.91
C GLY A 285 0.42 12.43 -21.73
N GLU A 286 1.73 12.57 -21.55
CA GLU A 286 2.73 11.89 -22.39
C GLU A 286 2.78 10.36 -22.15
N PRO A 287 2.74 9.53 -23.22
CA PRO A 287 2.79 8.09 -23.09
C PRO A 287 4.20 7.59 -22.72
N TRP A 288 4.25 6.70 -21.74
CA TRP A 288 5.45 5.97 -21.32
C TRP A 288 5.46 4.56 -21.91
N GLU A 289 6.65 4.09 -22.30
CA GLU A 289 6.89 2.69 -22.67
C GLU A 289 7.85 2.01 -21.68
N VAL A 290 7.45 0.83 -21.20
CA VAL A 290 8.30 -0.08 -20.40
C VAL A 290 8.21 -1.51 -20.94
N ILE A 291 9.37 -2.18 -21.02
CA ILE A 291 9.52 -3.57 -21.46
C ILE A 291 10.10 -4.39 -20.29
N SER A 292 9.66 -5.64 -20.14
CA SER A 292 10.10 -6.53 -19.07
C SER A 292 11.61 -6.84 -19.17
N LYS A 293 12.27 -6.87 -18.01
CA LYS A 293 13.68 -7.29 -17.92
C LYS A 293 13.79 -8.80 -18.07
N CYS A 294 13.01 -9.52 -17.28
CA CYS A 294 12.72 -10.94 -17.39
C CYS A 294 11.91 -11.28 -18.66
N VAL A 295 11.80 -12.59 -18.91
CA VAL A 295 10.75 -13.19 -19.74
C VAL A 295 9.60 -13.67 -18.84
N ILE A 296 8.51 -14.13 -19.44
CA ILE A 296 7.46 -14.87 -18.73
C ILE A 296 8.01 -16.25 -18.39
N GLU A 297 7.92 -16.62 -17.12
CA GLU A 297 8.39 -17.87 -16.53
C GLU A 297 7.20 -18.82 -16.28
N ALA A 298 7.47 -20.10 -16.02
CA ALA A 298 6.44 -21.00 -15.51
C ALA A 298 6.06 -20.60 -14.07
N GLY A 299 4.78 -20.67 -13.72
CA GLY A 299 4.35 -20.61 -12.31
C GLY A 299 4.73 -21.87 -11.53
N PRO A 300 4.52 -21.90 -10.21
CA PRO A 300 4.80 -23.07 -9.35
C PRO A 300 4.06 -24.36 -9.74
N GLY A 301 2.99 -24.26 -10.52
CA GLY A 301 2.07 -25.36 -10.81
C GLY A 301 0.71 -25.03 -10.20
N HIS A 302 0.13 -26.01 -9.51
CA HIS A 302 -1.02 -25.81 -8.62
C HIS A 302 -0.55 -25.15 -7.31
N CYS A 303 -1.40 -24.30 -6.73
CA CYS A 303 -1.21 -23.76 -5.39
C CYS A 303 -2.37 -24.24 -4.50
N PRO A 304 -2.15 -24.70 -3.25
CA PRO A 304 -3.22 -25.20 -2.38
C PRO A 304 -4.33 -24.18 -2.05
N PHE A 305 -4.10 -22.88 -2.23
CA PHE A 305 -5.17 -21.87 -2.14
C PHE A 305 -6.20 -21.98 -3.29
N GLU A 306 -5.87 -22.61 -4.41
CA GLU A 306 -6.78 -22.80 -5.55
C GLU A 306 -7.86 -23.84 -5.23
N ASP A 307 -7.55 -24.85 -4.41
CA ASP A 307 -8.56 -25.78 -3.89
C ASP A 307 -9.49 -25.08 -2.88
N ARG A 308 -8.92 -24.19 -2.06
CA ARG A 308 -9.71 -23.29 -1.20
C ARG A 308 -10.58 -22.33 -2.03
N HIS A 309 -10.16 -21.95 -3.23
CA HIS A 309 -10.98 -21.15 -4.16
C HIS A 309 -12.22 -21.88 -4.68
N LEU A 310 -12.27 -23.22 -4.62
CA LEU A 310 -13.46 -23.99 -5.01
C LEU A 310 -14.66 -23.70 -4.08
N PHE A 311 -14.41 -23.40 -2.81
CA PHE A 311 -15.43 -22.98 -1.83
C PHE A 311 -15.85 -21.52 -2.03
N THR A 312 -14.94 -20.67 -2.52
CA THR A 312 -15.18 -19.23 -2.69
C THR A 312 -15.58 -18.80 -4.11
N GLN A 313 -16.09 -19.73 -4.93
CA GLN A 313 -16.50 -19.45 -6.32
C GLN A 313 -17.60 -18.40 -6.47
N GLN A 314 -18.36 -18.13 -5.41
CA GLN A 314 -19.35 -17.05 -5.35
C GLN A 314 -19.01 -16.07 -4.21
N TRP A 315 -19.41 -14.81 -4.39
CA TRP A 315 -19.47 -13.83 -3.29
C TRP A 315 -20.51 -14.29 -2.25
N ALA A 316 -20.34 -13.93 -0.98
CA ALA A 316 -21.32 -14.29 0.05
C ALA A 316 -22.70 -13.64 -0.22
N PRO A 317 -23.82 -14.20 0.27
CA PRO A 317 -25.16 -13.62 0.14
C PRO A 317 -25.30 -12.19 0.67
N GLU A 318 -26.39 -11.48 0.33
CA GLU A 318 -26.55 -10.05 0.68
C GLU A 318 -26.64 -9.75 2.19
N LEU A 319 -27.12 -10.71 3.00
CA LEU A 319 -27.22 -10.59 4.46
C LEU A 319 -25.95 -11.07 5.18
N SER A 320 -24.99 -11.58 4.42
CA SER A 320 -23.76 -12.22 4.88
C SER A 320 -22.54 -11.49 4.32
N PHE A 321 -21.38 -11.72 4.91
CA PHE A 321 -20.12 -11.16 4.46
C PHE A 321 -18.96 -12.13 4.76
N ARG A 322 -18.11 -12.37 3.77
CA ARG A 322 -16.90 -13.19 3.93
C ARG A 322 -15.76 -12.34 4.47
N VAL A 323 -15.27 -12.69 5.65
CA VAL A 323 -14.13 -12.04 6.31
C VAL A 323 -12.86 -12.84 6.04
N ILE A 324 -11.78 -12.15 5.66
CA ILE A 324 -10.43 -12.70 5.54
C ILE A 324 -9.55 -12.03 6.61
N SER A 325 -8.71 -12.81 7.30
CA SER A 325 -7.59 -12.30 8.11
C SER A 325 -6.30 -12.98 7.67
N TYR A 326 -5.26 -12.21 7.33
CA TYR A 326 -4.01 -12.79 6.82
C TYR A 326 -2.77 -11.92 7.08
N ASN A 327 -1.79 -12.45 7.82
CA ASN A 327 -0.44 -11.91 7.85
C ASN A 327 0.30 -12.28 6.55
N ILE A 328 0.75 -11.30 5.78
CA ILE A 328 1.29 -11.52 4.42
C ILE A 328 2.82 -11.58 4.35
N LEU A 329 3.51 -11.54 5.50
CA LEU A 329 4.96 -11.51 5.66
C LEU A 329 5.62 -10.32 4.94
N ALA A 330 6.03 -9.29 5.69
CA ALA A 330 6.64 -8.09 5.11
C ALA A 330 7.98 -8.41 4.41
N ASP A 331 8.26 -7.72 3.30
CA ASP A 331 9.57 -7.79 2.63
C ASP A 331 10.69 -7.34 3.59
N LEU A 332 10.39 -6.40 4.50
CA LEU A 332 11.28 -5.98 5.60
C LEU A 332 11.80 -7.14 6.46
N TYR A 333 11.06 -8.25 6.58
CA TYR A 333 11.43 -9.41 7.36
C TYR A 333 11.83 -10.63 6.50
N ALA A 334 11.59 -10.58 5.18
CA ALA A 334 11.97 -11.62 4.22
C ALA A 334 13.29 -11.31 3.47
N ASP A 335 13.54 -10.04 3.11
CA ASP A 335 14.69 -9.57 2.33
C ASP A 335 15.95 -9.36 3.20
N SER A 336 16.32 -10.37 3.99
CA SER A 336 17.59 -10.37 4.74
C SER A 336 18.27 -11.72 4.70
N ASP A 337 19.61 -11.73 4.76
CA ASP A 337 20.39 -12.96 4.71
C ASP A 337 20.18 -13.82 5.97
N HIS A 338 19.97 -13.18 7.14
CA HIS A 338 19.53 -13.86 8.35
C HIS A 338 18.16 -14.56 8.16
N SER A 339 17.23 -13.90 7.46
CA SER A 339 15.92 -14.49 7.16
C SER A 339 16.05 -15.70 6.24
N ARG A 340 16.89 -15.60 5.21
CA ARG A 340 17.18 -16.71 4.26
C ARG A 340 17.87 -17.89 4.93
N GLU A 341 18.86 -17.64 5.78
CA GLU A 341 19.72 -18.69 6.36
C GLU A 341 19.13 -19.32 7.63
N HIS A 342 18.27 -18.63 8.37
CA HIS A 342 17.80 -19.09 9.69
C HIS A 342 16.28 -19.14 9.87
N LEU A 343 15.51 -18.21 9.31
CA LEU A 343 14.05 -18.20 9.46
C LEU A 343 13.37 -19.10 8.41
N PHE A 344 13.75 -18.94 7.14
CA PHE A 344 13.13 -19.58 5.99
C PHE A 344 14.09 -20.45 5.14
N PRO A 345 15.01 -21.26 5.74
CA PRO A 345 16.06 -21.99 4.99
C PRO A 345 15.54 -23.13 4.11
N THR A 346 14.23 -23.39 4.10
CA THR A 346 13.55 -24.32 3.17
C THR A 346 12.93 -23.61 1.97
N CYS A 347 12.74 -22.28 2.02
CA CYS A 347 12.19 -21.51 0.92
C CYS A 347 13.30 -21.10 -0.06
N PRO A 348 13.20 -21.41 -1.37
CA PRO A 348 14.22 -20.99 -2.32
C PRO A 348 14.20 -19.46 -2.49
N PRO A 349 15.37 -18.76 -2.58
CA PRO A 349 15.43 -17.30 -2.53
C PRO A 349 14.59 -16.54 -3.57
N TYR A 350 14.26 -17.16 -4.72
CA TYR A 350 13.38 -16.55 -5.71
C TYR A 350 11.91 -16.51 -5.25
N ALA A 351 11.46 -17.53 -4.51
CA ALA A 351 10.10 -17.62 -4.00
C ALA A 351 9.88 -16.74 -2.78
N LEU A 352 10.93 -16.51 -1.97
CA LEU A 352 10.89 -15.60 -0.83
C LEU A 352 10.80 -14.11 -1.25
N ALA A 353 11.21 -13.76 -2.48
CA ALA A 353 11.23 -12.38 -2.96
C ALA A 353 9.82 -11.82 -3.22
N MET A 354 9.55 -10.57 -2.80
CA MET A 354 8.23 -9.94 -2.92
C MET A 354 7.62 -9.95 -4.34
N ASP A 355 8.40 -9.84 -5.42
CA ASP A 355 7.83 -9.90 -6.78
C ASP A 355 7.27 -11.28 -7.14
N TYR A 356 7.73 -12.35 -6.49
CA TYR A 356 7.13 -13.69 -6.57
C TYR A 356 5.94 -13.79 -5.59
N ARG A 357 6.17 -13.56 -4.29
CA ARG A 357 5.14 -13.70 -3.25
C ARG A 357 3.89 -12.87 -3.53
N ARG A 358 4.04 -11.64 -4.04
CA ARG A 358 2.93 -10.76 -4.37
C ARG A 358 2.07 -11.26 -5.54
N GLN A 359 2.61 -12.03 -6.49
CA GLN A 359 1.79 -12.67 -7.53
C GLN A 359 0.87 -13.73 -6.90
N LEU A 360 1.41 -14.56 -6.01
CA LEU A 360 0.65 -15.57 -5.26
C LEU A 360 -0.37 -14.93 -4.31
N LEU A 361 0.04 -14.00 -3.43
CA LEU A 361 -0.86 -13.26 -2.52
C LEU A 361 -2.02 -12.61 -3.27
N PHE A 362 -1.74 -12.03 -4.44
CA PHE A 362 -2.78 -11.40 -5.24
C PHE A 362 -3.81 -12.41 -5.75
N LYS A 363 -3.36 -13.52 -6.35
CA LYS A 363 -4.23 -14.59 -6.83
C LYS A 363 -5.03 -15.22 -5.69
N GLU A 364 -4.36 -15.52 -4.59
CA GLU A 364 -4.93 -16.07 -3.36
C GLU A 364 -6.05 -15.17 -2.81
N ILE A 365 -5.73 -13.93 -2.45
CA ILE A 365 -6.66 -13.03 -1.72
C ILE A 365 -7.88 -12.68 -2.60
N THR A 366 -7.71 -12.55 -3.91
CA THR A 366 -8.83 -12.20 -4.82
C THR A 366 -9.72 -13.38 -5.16
N GLY A 367 -9.17 -14.59 -5.34
CA GLY A 367 -9.97 -15.80 -5.55
C GLY A 367 -10.88 -16.14 -4.37
N TYR A 368 -10.51 -15.73 -3.14
CA TYR A 368 -11.34 -15.84 -1.95
C TYR A 368 -12.63 -14.98 -1.98
N ARG A 369 -12.74 -13.97 -2.86
CA ARG A 369 -13.92 -13.08 -2.95
C ARG A 369 -14.40 -12.60 -1.58
N GLY A 370 -13.49 -12.12 -0.75
CA GLY A 370 -13.78 -11.62 0.60
C GLY A 370 -14.54 -10.30 0.54
N ASP A 371 -15.59 -10.14 1.33
CA ASP A 371 -16.29 -8.85 1.44
C ASP A 371 -15.58 -7.87 2.39
N LEU A 372 -14.77 -8.41 3.30
CA LEU A 372 -13.94 -7.70 4.27
C LEU A 372 -12.60 -8.43 4.41
N ILE A 373 -11.49 -7.70 4.30
CA ILE A 373 -10.13 -8.27 4.25
C ILE A 373 -9.24 -7.49 5.22
N CYS A 374 -8.74 -8.14 6.26
CA CYS A 374 -7.83 -7.55 7.25
C CYS A 374 -6.44 -8.17 7.07
N LEU A 375 -5.44 -7.36 6.76
CA LEU A 375 -4.08 -7.81 6.50
C LEU A 375 -3.11 -7.25 7.54
N GLN A 376 -2.08 -8.04 7.86
CA GLN A 376 -0.97 -7.66 8.73
C GLN A 376 0.36 -7.77 7.97
N GLU A 377 1.37 -7.02 8.42
CA GLU A 377 2.69 -6.89 7.77
C GLU A 377 2.65 -6.39 6.32
N VAL A 378 1.74 -5.47 6.02
CA VAL A 378 1.63 -4.91 4.67
C VAL A 378 2.69 -3.83 4.49
N ASP A 379 3.68 -4.04 3.63
CA ASP A 379 4.63 -2.99 3.24
C ASP A 379 3.89 -1.78 2.66
N THR A 380 4.22 -0.58 3.13
CA THR A 380 3.60 0.69 2.71
C THR A 380 3.54 0.83 1.18
N LYS A 381 4.59 0.38 0.49
CA LYS A 381 4.70 0.45 -0.98
C LYS A 381 3.86 -0.62 -1.68
N VAL A 382 3.72 -1.81 -1.10
CA VAL A 382 2.86 -2.88 -1.63
C VAL A 382 1.40 -2.48 -1.48
N PHE A 383 1.01 -1.90 -0.34
CA PHE A 383 -0.31 -1.28 -0.21
C PHE A 383 -0.54 -0.20 -1.26
N GLN A 384 0.33 0.81 -1.33
CA GLN A 384 0.12 2.02 -2.12
C GLN A 384 0.12 1.78 -3.64
N TYR A 385 1.05 0.96 -4.16
CA TYR A 385 1.28 0.83 -5.60
C TYR A 385 0.69 -0.44 -6.22
N ASP A 386 0.54 -1.51 -5.43
CA ASP A 386 0.13 -2.82 -5.94
C ASP A 386 -1.29 -3.20 -5.46
N PHE A 387 -1.55 -3.26 -4.16
CA PHE A 387 -2.81 -3.76 -3.60
C PHE A 387 -3.97 -2.76 -3.73
N LEU A 388 -3.83 -1.53 -3.21
CA LEU A 388 -4.92 -0.55 -3.23
C LEU A 388 -5.41 -0.25 -4.67
N PRO A 389 -4.54 0.08 -5.66
CA PRO A 389 -5.01 0.38 -7.01
C PRO A 389 -5.68 -0.81 -7.69
N THR A 390 -5.41 -2.03 -7.24
CA THR A 390 -5.95 -3.26 -7.84
C THR A 390 -7.24 -3.71 -7.18
N PHE A 391 -7.32 -3.68 -5.84
CA PHE A 391 -8.56 -3.97 -5.15
C PHE A 391 -9.61 -2.87 -5.41
N SER A 392 -9.22 -1.60 -5.65
CA SER A 392 -10.13 -0.57 -6.20
C SER A 392 -10.79 -1.00 -7.52
N CYS A 393 -10.01 -1.55 -8.47
CA CYS A 393 -10.56 -2.08 -9.73
C CYS A 393 -11.48 -3.30 -9.54
N LEU A 394 -11.38 -4.00 -8.42
CA LEU A 394 -12.29 -5.09 -8.02
C LEU A 394 -13.46 -4.60 -7.14
N GLY A 395 -13.67 -3.29 -7.03
CA GLY A 395 -14.79 -2.67 -6.33
C GLY A 395 -14.63 -2.55 -4.81
N TYR A 396 -13.42 -2.66 -4.29
CA TYR A 396 -13.14 -2.42 -2.87
C TYR A 396 -12.79 -0.94 -2.61
N SER A 397 -12.88 -0.53 -1.36
CA SER A 397 -12.05 0.55 -0.81
C SER A 397 -11.00 -0.05 0.12
N GLY A 398 -9.87 0.62 0.31
CA GLY A 398 -8.76 0.16 1.15
C GLY A 398 -8.17 1.26 2.01
N LEU A 399 -7.81 0.91 3.24
CA LEU A 399 -7.26 1.80 4.26
C LEU A 399 -6.01 1.18 4.90
N PHE A 400 -5.03 1.99 5.29
CA PHE A 400 -3.73 1.51 5.78
C PHE A 400 -3.13 2.42 6.84
N CYS A 401 -2.59 1.81 7.90
CA CYS A 401 -1.79 2.51 8.90
C CYS A 401 -0.46 1.80 9.17
N ARG A 402 0.61 2.60 9.31
CA ARG A 402 1.98 2.12 9.56
C ARG A 402 2.16 1.77 11.02
N LYS A 403 2.86 0.67 11.32
CA LYS A 403 3.14 0.23 12.69
C LYS A 403 3.99 1.28 13.42
N GLY A 404 3.47 1.82 14.51
CA GLY A 404 4.01 2.97 15.25
C GLY A 404 4.25 4.21 14.39
N GLY A 405 3.52 4.38 13.27
CA GLY A 405 3.70 5.46 12.29
C GLY A 405 5.00 5.42 11.46
N LEU A 406 6.05 4.77 11.98
CA LEU A 406 7.43 4.90 11.50
C LEU A 406 7.98 3.66 10.78
N VAL A 407 7.45 2.45 11.04
CA VAL A 407 7.94 1.21 10.41
C VAL A 407 7.49 1.13 8.94
N ALA A 408 8.24 0.43 8.09
CA ALA A 408 7.95 0.35 6.65
C ALA A 408 6.69 -0.49 6.33
N GLU A 409 6.28 -1.38 7.23
CA GLU A 409 5.04 -2.16 7.18
C GLU A 409 3.96 -1.65 8.15
N GLY A 410 2.77 -2.25 8.06
CA GLY A 410 1.70 -2.04 9.00
C GLY A 410 0.47 -2.88 8.69
N LEU A 411 -0.70 -2.29 8.93
CA LEU A 411 -2.00 -2.94 8.90
C LEU A 411 -2.83 -2.37 7.75
N ALA A 412 -3.56 -3.22 7.05
CA ALA A 412 -4.52 -2.79 6.03
C ALA A 412 -5.89 -3.40 6.26
N VAL A 413 -6.94 -2.66 5.91
CA VAL A 413 -8.32 -3.16 5.84
C VAL A 413 -8.91 -2.78 4.48
N PHE A 414 -9.43 -3.76 3.76
CA PHE A 414 -10.19 -3.58 2.53
C PHE A 414 -11.62 -4.08 2.71
N PHE A 415 -12.58 -3.41 2.08
CA PHE A 415 -14.00 -3.77 2.15
C PHE A 415 -14.70 -3.52 0.82
N GLN A 416 -15.67 -4.37 0.48
CA GLN A 416 -16.37 -4.30 -0.79
C GLN A 416 -17.42 -3.17 -0.78
N ASN A 417 -17.29 -2.21 -1.70
CA ASN A 417 -18.16 -1.02 -1.78
C ASN A 417 -19.64 -1.36 -2.06
N SER A 418 -19.92 -2.55 -2.61
CA SER A 418 -21.29 -3.04 -2.83
C SER A 418 -21.99 -3.55 -1.57
N LYS A 419 -21.24 -3.83 -0.49
CA LYS A 419 -21.79 -4.25 0.81
C LYS A 419 -21.55 -3.24 1.93
N PHE A 420 -20.47 -2.46 1.86
CA PHE A 420 -20.01 -1.62 2.97
C PHE A 420 -19.70 -0.18 2.54
N ARG A 421 -20.12 0.77 3.37
CA ARG A 421 -19.78 2.20 3.27
C ARG A 421 -18.89 2.60 4.44
N LEU A 422 -17.76 3.25 4.17
CA LEU A 422 -16.92 3.85 5.22
C LEU A 422 -17.66 5.00 5.91
N VAL A 423 -17.63 5.02 7.24
CA VAL A 423 -18.18 6.13 8.05
C VAL A 423 -17.09 6.76 8.94
N GLY A 424 -16.08 5.99 9.36
CA GLY A 424 -14.91 6.47 10.09
C GLY A 424 -13.76 5.46 10.09
N GLU A 425 -12.57 5.90 10.44
CA GLU A 425 -11.38 5.07 10.68
C GLU A 425 -10.59 5.72 11.82
N HIS A 426 -9.88 4.89 12.58
CA HIS A 426 -8.94 5.27 13.63
C HIS A 426 -7.66 4.42 13.52
N SER A 427 -6.53 4.97 13.97
CA SER A 427 -5.24 4.27 13.98
C SER A 427 -4.50 4.60 15.29
N PHE A 428 -4.65 3.72 16.27
CA PHE A 428 -4.12 3.91 17.61
C PHE A 428 -2.69 3.39 17.75
N SER A 429 -1.83 4.16 18.42
CA SER A 429 -0.52 3.71 18.91
C SER A 429 -0.70 3.22 20.34
N LEU A 430 -0.73 1.91 20.60
CA LEU A 430 -1.22 1.38 21.88
C LEU A 430 -0.39 1.84 23.09
N SER A 431 0.91 2.10 22.89
CA SER A 431 1.81 2.64 23.92
C SER A 431 1.63 4.15 24.15
N GLU A 432 1.08 4.89 23.19
CA GLU A 432 0.74 6.30 23.32
C GLU A 432 -0.59 6.45 24.04
N GLU A 433 -1.64 5.76 23.57
CA GLU A 433 -2.96 5.73 24.20
C GLU A 433 -2.88 5.35 25.68
N LEU A 434 -2.08 4.33 26.03
CA LEU A 434 -1.82 3.90 27.40
C LEU A 434 -1.25 4.99 28.33
N GLN A 435 -0.74 6.11 27.80
CA GLN A 435 -0.20 7.23 28.58
C GLN A 435 -1.07 8.49 28.53
N THR A 436 -2.00 8.60 27.57
CA THR A 436 -2.66 9.86 27.22
C THR A 436 -4.18 9.79 27.18
N ASN A 437 -4.77 8.60 27.10
CA ASN A 437 -6.21 8.42 26.94
C ASN A 437 -6.87 8.08 28.29
N PRO A 438 -7.76 8.94 28.84
CA PRO A 438 -8.36 8.74 30.17
C PRO A 438 -9.15 7.44 30.34
N VAL A 439 -9.60 6.82 29.24
CA VAL A 439 -10.27 5.51 29.24
C VAL A 439 -9.34 4.39 29.75
N LEU A 440 -8.03 4.63 29.77
CA LEU A 440 -6.98 3.69 30.15
C LEU A 440 -6.25 4.07 31.45
N ASP A 441 -6.70 5.12 32.15
CA ASP A 441 -6.09 5.58 33.42
C ASP A 441 -6.10 4.48 34.50
N ASP A 442 -7.10 3.59 34.49
CA ASP A 442 -7.19 2.44 35.39
C ASP A 442 -6.01 1.46 35.18
N LEU A 443 -5.84 1.03 33.93
CA LEU A 443 -4.80 0.13 33.46
C LEU A 443 -3.41 0.76 33.63
N PHE A 444 -3.24 2.03 33.26
CA PHE A 444 -1.98 2.76 33.42
C PHE A 444 -1.58 2.88 34.89
N SER A 445 -2.52 3.19 35.79
CA SER A 445 -2.31 3.25 37.24
C SER A 445 -1.95 1.91 37.89
N VAL A 446 -2.22 0.78 37.23
CA VAL A 446 -1.70 -0.55 37.61
C VAL A 446 -0.29 -0.76 37.06
N LEU A 447 -0.04 -0.41 35.80
CA LEU A 447 1.28 -0.57 35.17
C LEU A 447 2.37 0.26 35.88
N GLN A 448 2.04 1.48 36.33
CA GLN A 448 2.93 2.33 37.13
C GLN A 448 3.43 1.66 38.42
N ARG A 449 2.70 0.68 38.98
CA ARG A 449 3.13 -0.09 40.17
C ARG A 449 4.28 -1.05 39.87
N ASN A 450 4.59 -1.28 38.59
CA ASN A 450 5.69 -2.12 38.13
C ASN A 450 6.44 -1.44 36.96
N GLN A 451 7.34 -0.52 37.31
CA GLN A 451 8.13 0.29 36.37
C GLN A 451 8.75 -0.53 35.20
N LYS A 452 9.25 -1.74 35.45
CA LYS A 452 9.84 -2.60 34.41
C LYS A 452 8.82 -3.12 33.40
N LEU A 453 7.60 -3.40 33.86
CA LEU A 453 6.48 -3.79 33.01
C LEU A 453 5.97 -2.59 32.20
N LEU A 454 5.85 -1.43 32.85
CA LEU A 454 5.50 -0.17 32.20
C LEU A 454 6.47 0.15 31.06
N GLU A 455 7.78 0.23 31.35
CA GLU A 455 8.82 0.48 30.34
C GLU A 455 8.76 -0.54 29.19
N ARG A 456 8.56 -1.83 29.50
CA ARG A 456 8.45 -2.89 28.47
C ARG A 456 7.23 -2.72 27.57
N ALA A 457 6.11 -2.22 28.10
CA ALA A 457 4.87 -1.97 27.36
C ALA A 457 4.96 -0.68 26.52
N LEU A 458 5.45 0.41 27.11
CA LEU A 458 5.55 1.72 26.45
C LEU A 458 6.58 1.72 25.31
N GLN A 459 7.65 0.92 25.41
CA GLN A 459 8.63 0.75 24.33
C GLN A 459 8.12 -0.10 23.14
N ARG A 460 6.81 -0.35 22.98
CA ARG A 460 6.26 -1.13 21.85
C ARG A 460 5.61 -0.21 20.82
N THR A 461 5.80 -0.52 19.54
CA THR A 461 5.22 0.20 18.39
C THR A 461 3.96 -0.46 17.84
N THR A 462 3.28 -1.29 18.65
CA THR A 462 2.06 -2.00 18.22
C THR A 462 0.95 -0.99 17.91
N THR A 463 0.40 -1.10 16.71
CA THR A 463 -0.72 -0.28 16.23
C THR A 463 -2.01 -1.09 16.22
N PHE A 464 -3.13 -0.41 16.36
CA PHE A 464 -4.48 -0.96 16.23
C PHE A 464 -5.29 -0.09 15.27
N GLN A 465 -5.63 -0.64 14.11
CA GLN A 465 -6.49 0.00 13.12
C GLN A 465 -7.94 -0.32 13.48
N VAL A 466 -8.84 0.67 13.51
CA VAL A 466 -10.27 0.44 13.74
C VAL A 466 -11.07 1.16 12.65
N VAL A 467 -11.63 0.39 11.72
CA VAL A 467 -12.44 0.92 10.60
C VAL A 467 -13.93 0.75 10.91
N LEU A 468 -14.72 1.81 10.78
CA LEU A 468 -16.18 1.75 10.83
C LEU A 468 -16.78 1.65 9.43
N LEU A 469 -17.54 0.57 9.22
CA LEU A 469 -18.37 0.30 8.06
C LEU A 469 -19.86 0.32 8.42
N GLU A 470 -20.69 0.87 7.53
CA GLU A 470 -22.15 0.71 7.53
C GLU A 470 -22.54 -0.30 6.46
N SER A 471 -23.50 -1.20 6.73
CA SER A 471 -23.99 -2.12 5.71
C SER A 471 -24.90 -1.42 4.71
N VAL A 472 -24.50 -1.45 3.43
CA VAL A 472 -25.28 -0.99 2.28
C VAL A 472 -26.50 -1.89 2.03
N LYS A 473 -26.39 -3.18 2.40
CA LYS A 473 -27.46 -4.19 2.24
C LYS A 473 -28.44 -4.22 3.41
N VAL A 474 -27.96 -4.04 4.65
CA VAL A 474 -28.79 -4.14 5.86
C VAL A 474 -28.80 -2.80 6.62
N LYS A 475 -29.76 -1.93 6.26
CA LYS A 475 -29.90 -0.57 6.80
C LYS A 475 -29.79 -0.53 8.33
N GLY A 476 -28.94 0.35 8.85
CA GLY A 476 -28.76 0.56 10.28
C GLY A 476 -27.92 -0.49 11.01
N LYS A 477 -27.41 -1.53 10.33
CA LYS A 477 -26.36 -2.41 10.89
C LYS A 477 -25.00 -1.80 10.57
N TYR A 478 -24.14 -1.70 11.59
CA TYR A 478 -22.78 -1.16 11.51
C TYR A 478 -21.77 -2.22 11.97
N LEU A 479 -20.55 -2.13 11.46
CA LEU A 479 -19.40 -2.96 11.85
C LEU A 479 -18.18 -2.07 12.12
N PHE A 480 -17.62 -2.15 13.32
CA PHE A 480 -16.21 -1.88 13.51
C PHE A 480 -15.40 -3.07 13.06
N VAL A 481 -14.23 -2.77 12.53
CA VAL A 481 -13.23 -3.72 12.10
C VAL A 481 -11.92 -3.30 12.74
N GLY A 482 -11.68 -3.82 13.94
CA GLY A 482 -10.40 -3.80 14.60
C GLY A 482 -9.43 -4.77 13.92
N ASN A 483 -8.24 -4.31 13.57
CA ASN A 483 -7.15 -5.10 13.03
C ASN A 483 -5.86 -4.77 13.82
N THR A 484 -5.14 -5.76 14.32
CA THR A 484 -3.84 -5.56 14.98
C THR A 484 -2.91 -6.78 14.85
N HIS A 485 -1.61 -6.49 14.96
CA HIS A 485 -0.53 -7.45 15.12
C HIS A 485 0.14 -7.16 16.47
N LEU A 486 -0.17 -7.97 17.50
CA LEU A 486 0.29 -7.78 18.87
C LEU A 486 1.80 -8.08 19.04
N TYR A 487 2.38 -7.74 20.19
CA TYR A 487 3.83 -7.89 20.37
C TYR A 487 4.31 -9.35 20.29
N PHE A 488 5.31 -9.57 19.44
CA PHE A 488 5.71 -10.88 18.92
C PHE A 488 6.46 -11.78 19.92
N HIS A 489 7.22 -11.21 20.85
CA HIS A 489 8.27 -11.97 21.55
C HIS A 489 7.68 -13.10 22.43
N PRO A 490 8.23 -14.34 22.42
CA PRO A 490 7.56 -15.49 23.02
C PRO A 490 7.15 -15.35 24.49
N ASP A 491 8.02 -14.84 25.36
CA ASP A 491 7.75 -14.65 26.81
C ASP A 491 6.73 -13.54 27.15
N ALA A 492 6.27 -12.79 26.16
CA ALA A 492 5.59 -11.51 26.35
C ALA A 492 4.06 -11.61 26.41
N ASP A 493 3.51 -12.73 26.91
CA ASP A 493 2.06 -12.93 27.06
C ASP A 493 1.40 -11.81 27.90
N HIS A 494 2.10 -11.32 28.92
CA HIS A 494 1.69 -10.18 29.72
C HIS A 494 1.60 -8.87 28.90
N ILE A 495 2.48 -8.65 27.93
CA ILE A 495 2.40 -7.50 27.01
C ILE A 495 1.23 -7.68 26.04
N ARG A 496 1.03 -8.89 25.49
CA ARG A 496 -0.12 -9.20 24.63
C ARG A 496 -1.45 -9.02 25.35
N LEU A 497 -1.55 -9.42 26.63
CA LEU A 497 -2.72 -9.22 27.48
C LEU A 497 -3.03 -7.73 27.69
N ILE A 498 -2.02 -6.93 28.05
CA ILE A 498 -2.17 -5.47 28.19
C ILE A 498 -2.66 -4.87 26.87
N GLN A 499 -2.00 -5.18 25.74
CA GLN A 499 -2.36 -4.66 24.43
C GLN A 499 -3.78 -5.08 24.00
N ALA A 500 -4.19 -6.32 24.26
CA ALA A 500 -5.55 -6.77 24.00
C ALA A 500 -6.58 -6.01 24.86
N ALA A 501 -6.33 -5.81 26.15
CA ALA A 501 -7.18 -5.00 27.03
C ALA A 501 -7.27 -3.55 26.53
N THR A 502 -6.16 -2.94 26.10
CA THR A 502 -6.14 -1.62 25.46
C THR A 502 -7.02 -1.57 24.21
N CYS A 503 -6.89 -2.55 23.29
CA CYS A 503 -7.73 -2.63 22.10
C CYS A 503 -9.23 -2.74 22.44
N MET A 504 -9.57 -3.54 23.45
CA MET A 504 -10.96 -3.71 23.92
C MET A 504 -11.54 -2.40 24.48
N ARG A 505 -10.81 -1.73 25.38
CA ARG A 505 -11.18 -0.45 26.00
C ARG A 505 -11.34 0.68 24.96
N LEU A 506 -10.41 0.77 24.00
CA LEU A 506 -10.49 1.77 22.92
C LEU A 506 -11.72 1.56 22.04
N ILE A 507 -12.04 0.31 21.66
CA ILE A 507 -13.28 0.04 20.93
C ILE A 507 -14.52 0.33 21.79
N GLU A 508 -14.54 -0.05 23.07
CA GLU A 508 -15.64 0.23 23.99
C GLU A 508 -15.94 1.74 24.09
N ALA A 509 -14.91 2.57 24.21
CA ALA A 509 -15.05 4.03 24.20
C ALA A 509 -15.57 4.57 22.85
N LEU A 510 -15.06 4.08 21.72
CA LEU A 510 -15.57 4.53 20.42
C LEU A 510 -17.03 4.09 20.15
N ILE A 511 -17.46 2.95 20.71
CA ILE A 511 -18.88 2.51 20.70
C ILE A 511 -19.72 3.51 21.49
N ALA A 512 -19.28 3.90 22.69
CA ALA A 512 -19.96 4.89 23.51
C ALA A 512 -20.06 6.25 22.80
N GLU A 513 -18.93 6.84 22.37
CA GLU A 513 -18.85 8.15 21.69
C GLU A 513 -19.87 8.29 20.55
N LYS A 514 -20.15 7.19 19.83
CA LYS A 514 -21.01 7.20 18.65
C LYS A 514 -22.47 6.87 18.92
N PHE A 515 -22.77 6.04 19.92
CA PHE A 515 -24.11 5.51 20.15
C PHE A 515 -24.75 5.93 21.49
N SER A 516 -24.03 6.58 22.40
CA SER A 516 -24.62 7.24 23.57
C SER A 516 -24.61 8.76 23.43
N GLY A 517 -25.75 9.38 23.72
CA GLY A 517 -25.71 10.66 24.43
C GLY A 517 -25.36 10.32 25.88
N VAL A 518 -24.22 10.81 26.37
CA VAL A 518 -23.65 10.35 27.64
C VAL A 518 -24.51 10.86 28.81
N ASN A 519 -25.04 9.93 29.60
CA ASN A 519 -25.27 10.15 31.02
C ASN A 519 -24.00 9.79 31.78
N GLU A 520 -23.69 10.55 32.82
CA GLU A 520 -22.59 10.29 33.75
C GLU A 520 -23.02 9.24 34.82
N GLU A 521 -22.14 8.96 35.79
CA GLU A 521 -22.28 7.95 36.88
C GLU A 521 -22.07 6.47 36.42
N GLU A 522 -21.32 5.60 37.12
CA GLU A 522 -20.50 5.78 38.33
C GLU A 522 -19.43 4.65 38.49
N SER A 523 -18.35 4.94 39.24
CA SER A 523 -17.57 4.03 40.10
C SER A 523 -16.98 2.69 39.60
N CYS A 524 -15.68 2.48 39.85
CA CYS A 524 -15.17 1.19 40.37
C CYS A 524 -13.82 1.32 41.08
N ASP A 525 -13.66 0.58 42.19
CA ASP A 525 -12.42 0.51 42.97
C ASP A 525 -11.94 -0.96 42.99
N GLY A 526 -10.70 -1.22 42.57
CA GLY A 526 -10.18 -2.56 42.30
C GLY A 526 -10.51 -3.07 40.89
N ILE A 527 -9.49 -3.18 40.03
CA ILE A 527 -9.68 -3.42 38.59
C ILE A 527 -9.90 -4.90 38.28
N ASP A 528 -11.08 -5.21 37.75
CA ASP A 528 -11.40 -6.48 37.09
C ASP A 528 -11.38 -6.31 35.57
N LEU A 529 -10.61 -7.14 34.87
CA LEU A 529 -10.54 -7.17 33.42
C LEU A 529 -11.71 -7.98 32.85
N THR A 530 -12.87 -7.35 32.83
CA THR A 530 -14.07 -7.91 32.20
C THR A 530 -14.03 -7.75 30.68
N GLN A 531 -14.61 -8.71 29.95
CA GLN A 531 -14.84 -8.60 28.51
C GLN A 531 -16.32 -8.23 28.28
N PRO A 532 -16.66 -6.97 27.95
CA PRO A 532 -18.05 -6.50 27.90
C PRO A 532 -18.90 -7.13 26.79
N PHE A 533 -18.28 -7.79 25.80
CA PHE A 533 -18.98 -8.44 24.69
C PHE A 533 -18.64 -9.95 24.60
N PRO A 534 -19.60 -10.81 24.22
CA PRO A 534 -19.39 -12.25 24.17
C PRO A 534 -18.71 -12.67 22.85
N PHE A 535 -17.38 -12.74 22.84
CA PHE A 535 -16.62 -13.19 21.68
C PHE A 535 -16.54 -14.72 21.53
N ALA A 536 -16.28 -15.16 20.30
CA ALA A 536 -15.76 -16.48 19.93
C ALA A 536 -14.82 -16.31 18.72
N SER A 537 -13.93 -17.29 18.48
CA SER A 537 -13.14 -17.36 17.24
C SER A 537 -13.99 -17.94 16.11
N ALA A 538 -14.13 -17.22 15.00
CA ALA A 538 -14.93 -17.68 13.86
C ALA A 538 -14.35 -18.93 13.19
N CYS A 539 -13.02 -19.08 13.22
CA CYS A 539 -12.30 -20.23 12.66
C CYS A 539 -11.94 -21.27 13.74
N GLY A 540 -12.42 -21.12 14.98
CA GLY A 540 -12.03 -21.94 16.12
C GLY A 540 -10.55 -21.82 16.48
N THR A 541 -9.94 -22.94 16.86
CA THR A 541 -8.52 -23.10 17.20
C THR A 541 -7.91 -24.22 16.33
N PRO A 542 -7.53 -23.94 15.08
CA PRO A 542 -6.77 -24.89 14.26
C PRO A 542 -5.43 -25.26 14.91
N ALA A 543 -4.84 -26.39 14.51
CA ALA A 543 -3.55 -26.84 15.06
C ALA A 543 -2.43 -25.80 14.88
N TYR A 544 -2.44 -25.09 13.75
CA TYR A 544 -1.57 -23.96 13.47
C TYR A 544 -2.19 -22.99 12.46
N THR A 545 -1.72 -21.74 12.49
CA THR A 545 -1.96 -20.72 11.46
C THR A 545 -0.65 -20.14 10.94
N ASN A 546 0.42 -20.14 11.75
CA ASN A 546 1.81 -19.96 11.33
C ASN A 546 2.53 -21.32 11.32
N PHE A 547 3.35 -21.60 10.29
CA PHE A 547 4.11 -22.85 10.18
C PHE A 547 5.51 -22.63 9.61
N THR A 548 6.49 -22.38 10.48
CA THR A 548 7.92 -22.32 10.15
C THR A 548 8.66 -23.59 10.60
N LYS A 549 9.88 -23.79 10.10
CA LYS A 549 10.73 -24.95 10.46
C LYS A 549 11.06 -25.05 11.96
N GLY A 550 11.09 -23.91 12.67
CA GLY A 550 11.42 -23.84 14.10
C GLY A 550 10.20 -23.69 15.02
N PHE A 551 9.04 -23.34 14.48
CA PHE A 551 7.83 -23.04 15.25
C PHE A 551 6.56 -23.20 14.41
N ASN A 552 5.51 -23.81 14.98
CA ASN A 552 4.16 -23.77 14.44
C ASN A 552 3.13 -23.61 15.58
N GLY A 553 2.01 -22.96 15.28
CA GLY A 553 0.93 -22.75 16.25
C GLY A 553 -0.17 -21.79 15.77
N CYS A 554 -1.28 -21.74 16.51
CA CYS A 554 -2.45 -20.91 16.21
C CYS A 554 -2.24 -19.47 16.69
N LEU A 555 -1.82 -18.60 15.79
CA LEU A 555 -1.46 -17.21 16.08
C LEU A 555 -2.55 -16.23 15.67
N ASP A 556 -3.35 -16.58 14.67
CA ASP A 556 -4.25 -15.67 13.96
C ASP A 556 -5.71 -15.99 14.27
N TYR A 557 -6.53 -14.95 14.46
CA TYR A 557 -7.91 -15.09 14.92
C TYR A 557 -8.84 -14.05 14.26
N ILE A 558 -10.01 -14.50 13.82
CA ILE A 558 -11.16 -13.64 13.49
C ILE A 558 -12.14 -13.73 14.66
N PHE A 559 -12.11 -12.76 15.58
CA PHE A 559 -13.07 -12.70 16.70
C PHE A 559 -14.34 -11.95 16.29
N TYR A 560 -15.49 -12.58 16.56
CA TYR A 560 -16.82 -12.04 16.24
C TYR A 560 -17.74 -12.02 17.48
N GLN A 561 -18.62 -11.01 17.55
CA GLN A 561 -19.56 -10.86 18.67
C GLN A 561 -20.71 -11.87 18.52
N LYS A 562 -20.72 -12.93 19.33
CA LYS A 562 -21.57 -14.12 19.11
C LYS A 562 -23.05 -13.94 19.48
N ASP A 563 -23.42 -12.79 20.05
CA ASP A 563 -24.81 -12.34 20.20
C ASP A 563 -25.32 -11.54 18.98
N ARG A 564 -24.44 -10.96 18.14
CA ARG A 564 -24.81 -10.11 16.99
C ARG A 564 -24.54 -10.73 15.62
N LEU A 565 -23.58 -11.64 15.54
CA LEU A 565 -23.17 -12.31 14.30
C LEU A 565 -23.27 -13.83 14.47
N THR A 566 -23.42 -14.54 13.35
CA THR A 566 -23.38 -16.00 13.23
C THR A 566 -22.32 -16.39 12.22
N VAL A 567 -21.54 -17.45 12.48
CA VAL A 567 -20.70 -18.08 11.46
C VAL A 567 -21.59 -19.01 10.62
N GLU A 568 -21.61 -18.81 9.30
CA GLU A 568 -22.33 -19.67 8.35
C GLU A 568 -21.41 -20.73 7.73
N GLU A 569 -20.15 -20.35 7.47
CA GLU A 569 -19.15 -21.18 6.81
C GLU A 569 -17.74 -20.79 7.29
N VAL A 570 -16.83 -21.76 7.37
CA VAL A 570 -15.38 -21.55 7.50
C VAL A 570 -14.72 -22.27 6.34
N ILE A 571 -13.90 -21.57 5.56
CA ILE A 571 -13.21 -22.19 4.42
C ILE A 571 -12.08 -23.06 4.97
N PRO A 572 -12.00 -24.36 4.64
CA PRO A 572 -11.01 -25.27 5.20
C PRO A 572 -9.59 -24.74 4.99
N PHE A 573 -8.70 -25.03 5.94
CA PHE A 573 -7.26 -24.81 5.78
C PHE A 573 -6.69 -25.83 4.77
N PRO A 574 -5.53 -25.56 4.14
CA PRO A 574 -4.77 -26.58 3.43
C PRO A 574 -4.47 -27.78 4.35
N SER A 575 -4.25 -28.95 3.76
CA SER A 575 -3.86 -30.16 4.49
C SER A 575 -2.47 -30.02 5.13
N HIS A 576 -2.15 -30.93 6.05
CA HIS A 576 -0.80 -31.00 6.60
C HIS A 576 0.24 -31.43 5.56
N GLU A 577 -0.17 -32.18 4.53
CA GLU A 577 0.68 -32.60 3.41
C GLU A 577 1.08 -31.38 2.58
N ASP A 578 0.11 -30.56 2.16
CA ASP A 578 0.34 -29.30 1.43
C ASP A 578 1.32 -28.36 2.17
N VAL A 579 1.11 -28.19 3.48
CA VAL A 579 1.92 -27.29 4.32
C VAL A 579 3.34 -27.82 4.56
N THR A 580 3.57 -29.13 4.41
CA THR A 580 4.87 -29.78 4.66
C THR A 580 5.58 -30.29 3.41
N GLU A 581 4.98 -30.20 2.22
CA GLU A 581 5.58 -30.60 0.93
C GLU A 581 6.98 -30.00 0.73
N HIS A 582 7.15 -28.73 1.12
CA HIS A 582 8.42 -28.00 1.05
C HIS A 582 9.06 -27.80 2.43
N GLY A 583 8.70 -28.64 3.40
CA GLY A 583 9.24 -28.71 4.77
C GLY A 583 8.70 -27.65 5.74
N ALA A 584 8.46 -26.42 5.28
CA ALA A 584 7.82 -25.34 6.04
C ALA A 584 7.37 -24.19 5.11
N LEU A 585 6.66 -23.21 5.67
CA LEU A 585 6.24 -21.98 5.00
C LEU A 585 7.25 -20.82 5.26
N PRO A 586 7.34 -19.80 4.37
CA PRO A 586 6.76 -19.75 3.03
C PRO A 586 7.45 -20.75 2.09
N SER A 587 6.89 -20.95 0.90
CA SER A 587 7.37 -21.92 -0.07
C SER A 587 7.23 -21.42 -1.52
N VAL A 588 7.43 -22.30 -2.51
CA VAL A 588 7.10 -21.99 -3.92
C VAL A 588 5.59 -21.91 -4.17
N THR A 589 4.78 -22.58 -3.34
CA THR A 589 3.30 -22.64 -3.43
C THR A 589 2.59 -21.72 -2.44
N PHE A 590 3.25 -21.30 -1.34
CA PHE A 590 2.69 -20.44 -0.28
C PHE A 590 3.51 -19.14 -0.07
N PRO A 591 2.89 -17.95 -0.14
CA PRO A 591 3.62 -16.67 -0.15
C PRO A 591 3.82 -15.99 1.21
N SER A 592 3.47 -16.65 2.31
CA SER A 592 3.65 -16.19 3.70
C SER A 592 4.01 -17.38 4.57
N ASP A 593 4.61 -17.17 5.73
CA ASP A 593 4.75 -18.19 6.79
C ASP A 593 3.44 -18.45 7.56
N HIS A 594 2.42 -17.61 7.32
CA HIS A 594 1.05 -17.77 7.79
C HIS A 594 0.09 -18.34 6.73
N LEU A 595 -1.07 -18.79 7.20
CA LEU A 595 -2.22 -19.25 6.40
C LEU A 595 -3.40 -18.29 6.55
N ALA A 596 -4.07 -17.93 5.44
CA ALA A 596 -5.23 -17.04 5.47
C ALA A 596 -6.44 -17.66 6.19
N LEU A 597 -6.96 -17.00 7.22
CA LEU A 597 -8.23 -17.34 7.87
C LEU A 597 -9.38 -16.76 7.06
N ILE A 598 -10.44 -17.54 6.86
CA ILE A 598 -11.61 -17.13 6.07
C ILE A 598 -12.90 -17.69 6.68
N ALA A 599 -13.84 -16.82 7.02
CA ALA A 599 -15.15 -17.20 7.54
C ALA A 599 -16.26 -16.35 6.90
N GLN A 600 -17.40 -16.97 6.57
CA GLN A 600 -18.61 -16.25 6.21
C GLN A 600 -19.42 -15.97 7.47
N LEU A 601 -19.66 -14.68 7.75
CA LEU A 601 -20.46 -14.22 8.87
C LEU A 601 -21.77 -13.64 8.38
N ALA A 602 -22.85 -13.81 9.14
CA ALA A 602 -24.14 -13.17 8.87
C ALA A 602 -24.65 -12.36 10.07
N PHE A 603 -25.36 -11.29 9.79
CA PHE A 603 -26.05 -10.52 10.82
C PHE A 603 -27.17 -11.33 11.46
N LYS A 604 -27.17 -11.45 12.78
CA LYS A 604 -28.37 -11.89 13.51
C LYS A 604 -29.46 -10.84 13.32
N ARG A 605 -30.70 -11.32 13.17
CA ARG A 605 -31.89 -10.52 12.85
C ARG A 605 -32.15 -9.52 13.98
#